data_AF-A0A820CG38-F1
#
_entry.id   AF-A0A820CG38-F1
#
_cell.length_a   1.000
_cell.length_b   1.000
_cell.length_c   1.000
_cell.angle_alpha   90.00
_cell.angle_beta   90.00
_cell.angle_gamma   90.00
#
_symmetry.space_group_name_H-M   'P 1'
#
loop_
_entity.id
_entity.type
_entity.pdbx_description
1 polymer ?
#
loop_
_entity_poly.entity_id
_entity_poly.type
_entity_poly.pdbx_seq_one_letter_code
_entity_poly.pdbx_strand_id
1 'polypeptide(L)'
;DSMLGRFCNYILPRIHYNVKRLIVEPASMERILLATSYPNLTELKIFNFQRDSSLHYFTDDSSLQHFFKQQIKKLDLVNKDYDYAVGSMEDYTKRVYAHILTYLENLEHLNVVGTSNIAYPYLSFRYLPSNTFSSLTLTYLCISVKTFNDCLCLLDGRLKQLTTFIVEFYYIDRNSSMVHNSVGVPYLVNIFVRTKC
;
A
#
# COMPACT_ATOMS: atom_id res chain seq x y z
N ASP A 1 17.64 1.92 -21.68
CA ASP A 1 16.41 2.09 -22.48
C ASP A 1 16.34 3.50 -23.09
N SER A 2 16.39 3.57 -24.43
CA SER A 2 16.37 4.82 -25.20
C SER A 2 14.97 5.44 -25.31
N MET A 3 13.91 4.64 -25.21
CA MET A 3 12.53 5.12 -25.27
C MET A 3 12.15 5.83 -23.96
N LEU A 4 12.47 5.21 -22.81
CA LEU A 4 12.28 5.84 -21.51
C LEU A 4 13.04 7.17 -21.41
N GLY A 5 14.26 7.23 -21.93
CA GLY A 5 15.05 8.48 -21.97
C GLY A 5 14.37 9.58 -22.80
N ARG A 6 13.85 9.24 -23.98
CA ARG A 6 13.10 10.22 -24.79
C ARG A 6 11.83 10.69 -24.10
N PHE A 7 11.11 9.78 -23.45
CA PHE A 7 9.90 10.12 -22.69
C PHE A 7 10.22 11.10 -21.54
N CYS A 8 11.21 10.78 -20.71
CA CYS A 8 11.65 11.63 -19.60
C CYS A 8 12.17 13.00 -20.06
N ASN A 9 12.91 13.06 -21.16
CA ASN A 9 13.59 14.29 -21.57
C ASN A 9 12.74 15.21 -22.46
N TYR A 10 11.79 14.67 -23.23
CA TYR A 10 11.06 15.47 -24.23
C TYR A 10 9.55 15.54 -23.98
N ILE A 11 8.95 14.47 -23.43
CA ILE A 11 7.49 14.38 -23.28
C ILE A 11 7.09 14.86 -21.89
N LEU A 12 7.66 14.28 -20.84
CA LEU A 12 7.30 14.58 -19.45
C LEU A 12 7.37 16.09 -19.12
N PRO A 13 8.42 16.84 -19.48
CA PRO A 13 8.48 18.27 -19.18
C PRO A 13 7.33 19.07 -19.77
N ARG A 14 6.71 18.61 -20.86
CA ARG A 14 5.59 19.29 -21.53
C ARG A 14 4.24 18.98 -20.91
N ILE A 15 4.12 17.89 -20.15
CA ILE A 15 2.83 17.43 -19.61
C ILE A 15 2.78 17.36 -18.09
N HIS A 16 3.93 17.51 -17.41
CA HIS A 16 4.08 17.23 -15.97
C HIS A 16 3.04 17.93 -15.08
N TYR A 17 2.68 19.18 -15.41
CA TYR A 17 1.70 19.97 -14.66
C TYR A 17 0.27 19.40 -14.77
N ASN A 18 -0.05 18.61 -15.80
CA ASN A 18 -1.34 17.96 -15.96
C ASN A 18 -1.37 16.53 -15.41
N VAL A 19 -0.22 15.98 -15.01
CA VAL A 19 -0.15 14.60 -14.53
C VAL A 19 -0.68 14.53 -13.10
N LYS A 20 -1.94 14.12 -12.97
CA LYS A 20 -2.58 13.83 -11.66
C LYS A 20 -2.34 12.42 -11.16
N ARG A 21 -2.23 11.48 -12.11
CA ARG A 21 -2.08 10.05 -11.84
C ARG A 21 -0.93 9.50 -12.65
N LEU A 22 -0.10 8.71 -11.98
CA LEU A 22 1.02 8.04 -12.60
C LEU A 22 0.96 6.53 -12.34
N ILE A 23 1.25 5.77 -13.39
CA ILE A 23 1.33 4.33 -13.36
C ILE A 23 2.75 3.96 -13.76
N VAL A 24 3.49 3.29 -12.87
CA VAL A 24 4.91 2.97 -13.10
C VAL A 24 5.25 1.57 -12.64
N GLU A 25 6.32 1.04 -13.21
CA GLU A 25 7.05 -0.09 -12.65
C GLU A 25 8.21 0.43 -11.79
N PRO A 26 8.60 -0.28 -10.70
CA PRO A 26 9.69 0.13 -9.82
C PRO A 26 10.97 0.51 -10.57
N ALA A 27 11.37 -0.30 -11.56
CA ALA A 27 12.60 -0.09 -12.33
C ALA A 27 12.67 1.25 -13.09
N SER A 28 11.52 1.87 -13.39
CA SER A 28 11.44 3.17 -14.08
C SER A 28 11.01 4.31 -13.16
N MET A 29 10.53 4.01 -11.95
CA MET A 29 9.84 4.97 -11.10
C MET A 29 10.75 6.15 -10.71
N GLU A 30 11.95 5.87 -10.21
CA GLU A 30 12.88 6.91 -9.79
C GLU A 30 13.23 7.85 -10.94
N ARG A 31 13.59 7.29 -12.10
CA ARG A 31 13.92 8.09 -13.28
C ARG A 31 12.76 8.96 -13.74
N ILE A 32 11.53 8.45 -13.68
CA ILE A 32 10.33 9.20 -14.07
C ILE A 32 10.04 10.31 -13.06
N LEU A 33 10.08 10.00 -11.76
CA LEU A 33 9.74 10.94 -10.69
C LEU A 33 10.82 12.01 -10.48
N LEU A 34 12.08 11.73 -10.81
CA LEU A 34 13.18 12.70 -10.77
C LEU A 34 13.35 13.50 -12.06
N ALA A 35 12.71 13.12 -13.17
CA ALA A 35 12.87 13.81 -14.46
C ALA A 35 12.32 15.25 -14.46
N THR A 36 11.30 15.53 -13.66
CA THR A 36 10.62 16.83 -13.59
C THR A 36 9.80 16.93 -12.30
N SER A 37 9.39 18.14 -11.92
CA SER A 37 8.41 18.33 -10.85
C SER A 37 7.01 17.92 -11.30
N TYR A 38 6.22 17.33 -10.40
CA TYR A 38 4.83 16.92 -10.66
C TYR A 38 3.90 17.57 -9.63
N PRO A 39 3.57 18.86 -9.76
CA PRO A 39 2.88 19.61 -8.70
C PRO A 39 1.46 19.08 -8.42
N ASN A 40 0.81 18.45 -9.39
CA ASN A 40 -0.56 17.96 -9.30
C ASN A 40 -0.67 16.43 -9.14
N LEU A 41 0.46 15.72 -9.03
CA LEU A 41 0.46 14.27 -8.94
C LEU A 41 0.09 13.81 -7.53
N THR A 42 -1.13 13.31 -7.39
CA THR A 42 -1.69 12.86 -6.12
C THR A 42 -1.97 11.36 -6.08
N GLU A 43 -1.95 10.68 -7.23
CA GLU A 43 -2.28 9.27 -7.36
C GLU A 43 -1.12 8.49 -7.98
N LEU A 44 -0.59 7.51 -7.25
CA LEU A 44 0.47 6.64 -7.73
C LEU A 44 0.01 5.18 -7.73
N LYS A 45 0.24 4.51 -8.85
CA LYS A 45 0.10 3.06 -8.95
C LYS A 45 1.43 2.44 -9.35
N ILE A 46 1.93 1.55 -8.50
CA ILE A 46 3.16 0.81 -8.73
C ILE A 46 2.79 -0.63 -9.11
N PHE A 47 3.07 -1.00 -10.36
CA PHE A 47 2.88 -2.37 -10.87
C PHE A 47 4.14 -3.19 -10.69
N ASN A 48 3.97 -4.51 -10.54
CA ASN A 48 5.09 -5.44 -10.30
C ASN A 48 5.90 -5.00 -9.08
N PHE A 49 5.19 -4.60 -8.01
CA PHE A 49 5.79 -4.16 -6.77
C PHE A 49 6.54 -5.33 -6.12
N GLN A 50 7.87 -5.31 -6.21
CA GLN A 50 8.76 -6.32 -5.63
C GLN A 50 9.47 -5.76 -4.40
N ARG A 51 9.50 -6.53 -3.30
CA ARG A 51 10.00 -6.07 -2.00
C ARG A 51 11.34 -5.32 -2.09
N ASP A 52 12.37 -5.98 -2.60
CA ASP A 52 13.75 -5.47 -2.51
C ASP A 52 13.96 -4.21 -3.36
N SER A 53 13.31 -4.17 -4.52
CA SER A 53 13.38 -3.05 -5.45
C SER A 53 12.58 -1.84 -4.99
N SER A 54 11.60 -1.99 -4.09
CA SER A 54 10.68 -0.89 -3.76
C SER A 54 10.82 -0.31 -2.37
N LEU A 55 11.53 -0.99 -1.47
CA LEU A 55 11.68 -0.54 -0.08
C LEU A 55 12.39 0.79 0.05
N HIS A 56 13.44 1.01 -0.76
CA HIS A 56 14.24 2.23 -0.69
C HIS A 56 13.48 3.50 -1.11
N TYR A 57 12.29 3.38 -1.68
CA TYR A 57 11.48 4.54 -2.05
C TYR A 57 10.69 5.13 -0.89
N PHE A 58 10.36 4.33 0.12
CA PHE A 58 9.55 4.73 1.28
C PHE A 58 10.39 4.95 2.54
N THR A 59 11.70 5.12 2.40
CA THR A 59 12.61 5.43 3.51
C THR A 59 12.92 6.91 3.56
N ASP A 60 13.29 7.42 4.74
CA ASP A 60 13.67 8.83 4.96
C ASP A 60 14.84 9.28 4.07
N ASP A 61 15.73 8.36 3.69
CA ASP A 61 16.90 8.64 2.84
C ASP A 61 16.57 8.72 1.34
N SER A 62 15.32 8.49 0.94
CA SER A 62 14.90 8.49 -0.46
C SER A 62 14.97 9.89 -1.07
N SER A 63 15.48 10.00 -2.31
CA SER A 63 15.37 11.24 -3.09
C SER A 63 13.91 11.63 -3.39
N LEU A 64 12.98 10.67 -3.28
CA LEU A 64 11.55 10.82 -3.51
C LEU A 64 10.77 11.07 -2.22
N GLN A 65 11.44 11.23 -1.08
CA GLN A 65 10.82 11.28 0.24
C GLN A 65 9.71 12.35 0.32
N HIS A 66 10.00 13.58 -0.14
CA HIS A 66 9.06 14.70 -0.10
C HIS A 66 7.81 14.43 -0.95
N PHE A 67 8.02 13.80 -2.11
CA PHE A 67 6.96 13.44 -3.04
C PHE A 67 5.98 12.45 -2.40
N PHE A 68 6.50 11.36 -1.81
CA PHE A 68 5.65 10.37 -1.14
C PHE A 68 4.98 10.93 0.12
N LYS A 69 5.74 11.63 0.96
CA LYS A 69 5.25 12.11 2.26
C LYS A 69 4.07 13.06 2.14
N GLN A 70 4.14 14.01 1.20
CA GLN A 70 3.23 15.15 1.18
C GLN A 70 2.24 15.15 0.01
N GLN A 71 2.57 14.57 -1.15
CA GLN A 71 1.74 14.75 -2.34
C GLN A 71 0.81 13.58 -2.61
N ILE A 72 1.24 12.36 -2.28
CA ILE A 72 0.49 11.16 -2.59
C ILE A 72 -0.68 10.97 -1.63
N LYS A 73 -1.89 11.04 -2.20
CA LYS A 73 -3.17 10.79 -1.53
C LYS A 73 -3.71 9.40 -1.80
N LYS A 74 -3.36 8.81 -2.95
CA LYS A 74 -3.78 7.47 -3.34
C LYS A 74 -2.60 6.64 -3.79
N LEU A 75 -2.40 5.51 -3.12
CA LEU A 75 -1.35 4.55 -3.41
C LEU A 75 -1.95 3.17 -3.73
N ASP A 76 -1.77 2.73 -4.96
CA ASP A 76 -2.09 1.37 -5.42
C ASP A 76 -0.78 0.58 -5.59
N LEU A 77 -0.56 -0.44 -4.76
CA LEU A 77 0.55 -1.39 -4.90
C LEU A 77 0.02 -2.71 -5.46
N VAL A 78 0.47 -3.07 -6.66
CA VAL A 78 0.08 -4.33 -7.31
C VAL A 78 1.27 -5.27 -7.29
N ASN A 79 1.21 -6.27 -6.42
CA ASN A 79 2.23 -7.30 -6.37
C ASN A 79 1.97 -8.38 -7.45
N LYS A 80 2.96 -8.59 -8.32
CA LYS A 80 3.00 -9.66 -9.32
C LYS A 80 4.16 -10.64 -9.12
N ASP A 81 4.70 -10.71 -7.92
CA ASP A 81 5.78 -11.64 -7.62
C ASP A 81 5.25 -13.07 -7.72
N TYR A 82 5.65 -13.76 -8.79
CA TYR A 82 5.39 -15.18 -9.02
C TYR A 82 6.54 -16.04 -8.50
N ASP A 83 7.71 -15.44 -8.29
CA ASP A 83 8.86 -16.14 -7.74
C ASP A 83 8.63 -16.38 -6.25
N TYR A 84 8.83 -17.62 -5.82
CA TYR A 84 8.66 -18.06 -4.44
C TYR A 84 9.45 -17.15 -3.50
N ALA A 85 8.72 -16.24 -2.86
CA ALA A 85 9.11 -15.29 -1.82
C ALA A 85 10.55 -15.47 -1.32
N VAL A 86 11.51 -14.84 -1.99
CA VAL A 86 12.82 -14.64 -1.39
C VAL A 86 12.58 -13.67 -0.23
N GLY A 87 12.44 -14.15 1.01
CA GLY A 87 12.52 -13.41 2.29
C GLY A 87 11.23 -13.26 3.13
N SER A 88 11.40 -12.72 4.34
CA SER A 88 10.49 -12.97 5.46
C SER A 88 9.24 -12.07 5.49
N MET A 89 8.21 -12.55 6.19
CA MET A 89 6.89 -11.89 6.29
C MET A 89 6.97 -10.68 7.21
N GLU A 90 7.83 -10.83 8.19
CA GLU A 90 8.29 -9.80 9.10
C GLU A 90 8.88 -8.63 8.33
N ASP A 91 9.77 -8.88 7.36
CA ASP A 91 10.40 -7.80 6.58
C ASP A 91 9.38 -6.99 5.80
N TYR A 92 8.42 -7.65 5.12
CA TYR A 92 7.41 -6.91 4.36
C TYR A 92 6.51 -6.07 5.30
N THR A 93 6.10 -6.67 6.40
CA THR A 93 5.28 -6.00 7.40
C THR A 93 6.00 -4.78 8.00
N LYS A 94 7.23 -4.95 8.47
CA LYS A 94 8.00 -3.89 9.14
C LYS A 94 8.50 -2.83 8.19
N ARG A 95 8.95 -3.22 7.00
CA ARG A 95 9.66 -2.30 6.09
C ARG A 95 8.75 -1.68 5.04
N VAL A 96 7.68 -2.36 4.61
CA VAL A 96 6.72 -1.80 3.63
C VAL A 96 5.50 -1.23 4.34
N TYR A 97 4.70 -2.07 4.99
CA TYR A 97 3.42 -1.63 5.54
C TYR A 97 3.59 -0.59 6.63
N ALA A 98 4.51 -0.82 7.58
CA ALA A 98 4.76 0.14 8.65
C ALA A 98 5.13 1.50 8.07
N HIS A 99 6.11 1.53 7.17
CA HIS A 99 6.60 2.77 6.57
C HIS A 99 5.49 3.45 5.79
N ILE A 100 4.73 2.75 4.93
CA ILE A 100 3.64 3.38 4.18
C ILE A 100 2.62 4.04 5.10
N LEU A 101 2.23 3.33 6.17
CA LEU A 101 1.18 3.77 7.08
C LEU A 101 1.63 4.86 8.06
N THR A 102 2.94 4.99 8.32
CA THR A 102 3.49 6.05 9.18
C THR A 102 4.03 7.25 8.40
N TYR A 103 4.55 7.01 7.20
CA TYR A 103 5.35 7.97 6.43
C TYR A 103 4.50 8.85 5.52
N LEU A 104 3.45 8.31 4.89
CA LEU A 104 2.59 9.08 3.99
C LEU A 104 1.50 9.83 4.78
N GLU A 105 1.79 11.08 5.14
CA GLU A 105 0.92 11.91 6.00
C GLU A 105 -0.44 12.21 5.35
N ASN A 106 -0.46 12.37 4.03
CA ASN A 106 -1.67 12.74 3.27
C ASN A 106 -2.37 11.55 2.60
N LEU A 107 -2.02 10.31 2.95
CA LEU A 107 -2.58 9.11 2.34
C LEU A 107 -4.06 8.92 2.72
N GLU A 108 -4.94 9.13 1.76
CA GLU A 108 -6.39 8.95 1.91
C GLU A 108 -6.83 7.54 1.46
N HIS A 109 -6.15 6.98 0.47
CA HIS A 109 -6.47 5.67 -0.13
C HIS A 109 -5.23 4.79 -0.24
N LEU A 110 -5.24 3.65 0.46
CA LEU A 110 -4.23 2.61 0.31
C LEU A 110 -4.86 1.32 -0.22
N ASN A 111 -4.25 0.78 -1.26
CA ASN A 111 -4.67 -0.48 -1.86
C ASN A 111 -3.45 -1.34 -2.16
N VAL A 112 -3.29 -2.45 -1.46
CA VAL A 112 -2.19 -3.40 -1.65
C VAL A 112 -2.80 -4.73 -2.05
N VAL A 113 -2.64 -5.11 -3.32
CA VAL A 113 -3.25 -6.31 -3.90
C VAL A 113 -2.21 -7.24 -4.47
N GLY A 114 -2.29 -8.51 -4.07
CA GLY A 114 -1.58 -9.61 -4.73
C GLY A 114 -2.37 -10.15 -5.91
N THR A 115 -1.67 -10.41 -7.03
CA THR A 115 -2.28 -10.97 -8.25
C THR A 115 -2.30 -12.49 -8.29
N SER A 116 -1.56 -13.18 -7.41
CA SER A 116 -1.57 -14.65 -7.32
C SER A 116 -2.20 -15.11 -6.00
N ASN A 117 -2.74 -16.34 -5.97
CA ASN A 117 -3.32 -16.95 -4.76
C ASN A 117 -2.26 -17.33 -3.71
N ILE A 118 -0.99 -17.30 -4.11
CA ILE A 118 0.17 -17.59 -3.26
C ILE A 118 0.88 -16.28 -2.88
N ALA A 119 0.42 -15.15 -3.43
CA ALA A 119 1.11 -13.87 -3.33
C ALA A 119 1.09 -13.37 -1.88
N TYR A 120 2.29 -13.34 -1.29
CA TYR A 120 2.70 -12.21 -0.48
C TYR A 120 2.27 -10.89 -1.15
N PRO A 121 1.83 -9.87 -0.41
CA PRO A 121 2.15 -9.65 0.99
C PRO A 121 0.91 -9.52 1.87
N TYR A 122 0.93 -10.18 3.02
CA TYR A 122 -0.11 -10.00 4.03
C TYR A 122 0.47 -9.36 5.29
N LEU A 123 -0.27 -8.42 5.85
CA LEU A 123 0.08 -7.71 7.07
C LEU A 123 -0.12 -8.62 8.30
N SER A 124 0.80 -8.55 9.27
CA SER A 124 0.56 -9.12 10.60
C SER A 124 1.13 -8.31 11.75
N PHE A 125 0.29 -8.14 12.75
CA PHE A 125 0.61 -7.43 13.99
C PHE A 125 1.51 -8.23 14.94
N ARG A 126 1.82 -9.49 14.61
CA ARG A 126 2.94 -10.19 15.28
C ARG A 126 4.26 -9.45 15.11
N TYR A 127 4.46 -8.81 13.96
CA TYR A 127 5.72 -8.13 13.59
C TYR A 127 5.60 -6.61 13.62
N LEU A 128 4.38 -6.10 13.78
CA LEU A 128 4.07 -4.68 13.82
C LEU A 128 3.27 -4.41 15.09
N PRO A 129 3.90 -3.97 16.20
CA PRO A 129 3.15 -3.70 17.42
C PRO A 129 2.04 -2.67 17.15
N SER A 130 0.87 -2.89 17.75
CA SER A 130 -0.37 -2.21 17.40
C SER A 130 -0.29 -0.67 17.53
N ASN A 131 0.58 -0.13 18.38
CA ASN A 131 0.75 1.32 18.53
C ASN A 131 1.62 2.00 17.44
N THR A 132 2.10 1.28 16.44
CA THR A 132 3.13 1.80 15.51
C THR A 132 2.63 2.79 14.47
N PHE A 133 1.33 2.86 14.19
CA PHE A 133 0.81 3.83 13.22
C PHE A 133 -0.59 4.30 13.58
N SER A 134 -0.86 5.55 13.23
CA SER A 134 -2.20 6.11 13.12
C SER A 134 -2.24 6.97 11.87
N SER A 135 -3.35 6.95 11.16
CA SER A 135 -3.58 7.86 10.05
C SER A 135 -4.84 8.66 10.33
N LEU A 136 -4.73 9.98 10.18
CA LEU A 136 -5.83 10.91 10.33
C LEU A 136 -6.54 11.19 9.00
N THR A 137 -5.99 10.70 7.88
CA THR A 137 -6.43 11.00 6.51
C THR A 137 -6.95 9.77 5.77
N LEU A 138 -6.51 8.57 6.16
CA LEU A 138 -6.87 7.32 5.50
C LEU A 138 -8.36 7.00 5.66
N THR A 139 -9.08 7.05 4.53
CA THR A 139 -10.52 6.75 4.45
C THR A 139 -10.82 5.42 3.76
N TYR A 140 -9.89 4.92 2.95
CA TYR A 140 -10.00 3.67 2.22
C TYR A 140 -8.76 2.80 2.43
N LEU A 141 -8.97 1.56 2.88
CA LEU A 141 -7.92 0.57 3.05
C LEU A 141 -8.34 -0.75 2.39
N CYS A 142 -7.54 -1.22 1.44
CA CYS A 142 -7.66 -2.54 0.84
C CYS A 142 -6.33 -3.28 0.98
N ILE A 143 -6.29 -4.34 1.80
CA ILE A 143 -5.06 -5.09 2.09
C ILE A 143 -5.33 -6.57 2.33
N SER A 144 -4.28 -7.38 2.22
CA SER A 144 -4.30 -8.77 2.70
C SER A 144 -3.75 -8.84 4.14
N VAL A 145 -4.33 -9.70 4.99
CA VAL A 145 -3.87 -9.94 6.37
C VAL A 145 -3.70 -11.44 6.64
N LYS A 146 -2.83 -11.79 7.60
CA LYS A 146 -2.58 -13.20 7.93
C LYS A 146 -3.76 -13.86 8.64
N THR A 147 -4.28 -13.21 9.68
CA THR A 147 -5.29 -13.76 10.57
C THR A 147 -6.44 -12.79 10.84
N PHE A 148 -7.56 -13.29 11.36
CA PHE A 148 -8.66 -12.44 11.82
C PHE A 148 -8.25 -11.49 12.94
N ASN A 149 -7.37 -11.91 13.86
CA ASN A 149 -6.87 -11.02 14.91
C ASN A 149 -6.07 -9.84 14.34
N ASP A 150 -5.28 -10.07 13.28
CA ASP A 150 -4.59 -8.98 12.59
C ASP A 150 -5.58 -7.97 11.96
N CYS A 151 -6.73 -8.46 11.47
CA CYS A 151 -7.83 -7.61 10.99
C CYS A 151 -8.42 -6.76 12.13
N LEU A 152 -8.73 -7.37 13.28
CA LEU A 152 -9.25 -6.65 14.44
C LEU A 152 -8.28 -5.58 14.94
N CYS A 153 -6.97 -5.85 14.91
CA CYS A 153 -5.95 -4.87 15.26
C CYS A 153 -5.95 -3.62 14.37
N LEU A 154 -6.46 -3.67 13.14
CA LEU A 154 -6.62 -2.49 12.27
C LEU A 154 -7.86 -1.66 12.62
N LEU A 155 -8.86 -2.31 13.22
CA LEU A 155 -10.15 -1.75 13.55
C LEU A 155 -10.26 -1.33 15.03
N ASP A 156 -9.15 -1.32 15.77
CA ASP A 156 -9.10 -0.96 17.19
C ASP A 156 -9.25 0.55 17.47
N GLY A 157 -9.64 1.34 16.47
CA GLY A 157 -9.90 2.77 16.59
C GLY A 157 -8.76 3.69 16.16
N ARG A 158 -7.62 3.16 15.69
CA ARG A 158 -6.49 3.98 15.22
C ARG A 158 -6.69 4.63 13.85
N LEU A 159 -7.58 4.07 13.02
CA LEU A 159 -7.92 4.58 11.68
C LEU A 159 -9.28 5.26 11.73
N LYS A 160 -9.36 6.40 12.43
CA LYS A 160 -10.63 7.06 12.78
C LYS A 160 -11.46 7.52 11.59
N GLN A 161 -10.82 7.82 10.46
CA GLN A 161 -11.49 8.26 9.23
C GLN A 161 -11.81 7.12 8.27
N LEU A 162 -11.49 5.87 8.62
CA LEU A 162 -11.68 4.73 7.74
C LEU A 162 -13.18 4.48 7.51
N THR A 163 -13.63 4.67 6.28
CA THR A 163 -15.03 4.44 5.86
C THR A 163 -15.17 3.14 5.07
N THR A 164 -14.13 2.77 4.35
CA THR A 164 -14.11 1.56 3.51
C THR A 164 -12.93 0.68 3.90
N PHE A 165 -13.22 -0.53 4.34
CA PHE A 165 -12.20 -1.53 4.66
C PHE A 165 -12.46 -2.82 3.90
N ILE A 166 -11.56 -3.14 2.97
CA ILE A 166 -11.57 -4.38 2.20
C ILE A 166 -10.40 -5.21 2.68
N VAL A 167 -10.71 -6.42 3.15
CA VAL A 167 -9.70 -7.31 3.70
C VAL A 167 -9.73 -8.66 2.99
N GLU A 168 -8.56 -9.11 2.58
CA GLU A 168 -8.34 -10.45 2.05
C GLU A 168 -7.58 -11.27 3.09
N PHE A 169 -8.09 -12.46 3.43
CA PHE A 169 -7.42 -13.35 4.38
C PHE A 169 -6.57 -14.37 3.64
N TYR A 170 -5.29 -14.47 4.00
CA TYR A 170 -4.42 -15.52 3.47
C TYR A 170 -4.75 -16.89 4.07
N TYR A 171 -4.98 -16.94 5.39
CA TYR A 171 -5.29 -18.17 6.09
C TYR A 171 -6.50 -17.95 7.00
N ILE A 172 -7.64 -18.52 6.59
CA ILE A 172 -8.77 -18.71 7.50
C ILE A 172 -8.64 -20.15 8.01
N ASP A 173 -8.21 -20.31 9.26
CA ASP A 173 -8.27 -21.61 9.90
C ASP A 173 -9.73 -22.11 9.82
N ARG A 174 -9.96 -23.38 9.51
CA ARG A 174 -11.32 -23.93 9.33
C ARG A 174 -12.19 -23.70 10.57
N ASN A 175 -11.55 -23.63 11.75
CA ASN A 175 -12.19 -23.36 13.03
C ASN A 175 -12.50 -21.86 13.28
N SER A 176 -11.95 -20.95 12.49
CA SER A 176 -12.14 -19.48 12.60
C SER A 176 -13.27 -18.94 11.72
N SER A 177 -13.94 -19.81 10.95
CA SER A 177 -14.95 -19.43 9.95
C SER A 177 -16.28 -18.95 10.54
N MET A 178 -16.50 -19.12 11.85
CA MET A 178 -17.67 -18.59 12.57
C MET A 178 -17.26 -17.47 13.51
N VAL A 179 -17.26 -16.24 13.02
CA VAL A 179 -17.25 -15.05 13.87
C VAL A 179 -18.71 -14.67 14.15
N HIS A 180 -19.20 -14.98 15.35
CA HIS A 180 -20.44 -14.40 15.85
C HIS A 180 -20.20 -12.90 16.10
N ASN A 181 -20.57 -12.07 15.12
CA ASN A 181 -20.36 -10.64 15.22
C ASN A 181 -21.54 -10.00 15.98
N SER A 182 -21.34 -9.77 17.27
CA SER A 182 -22.23 -8.96 18.13
C SER A 182 -21.58 -7.64 18.52
N VAL A 183 -20.82 -7.04 17.60
CA VAL A 183 -20.17 -5.74 17.85
C VAL A 183 -21.01 -4.63 17.19
N GLY A 184 -21.74 -3.89 18.03
CA GLY A 184 -22.31 -2.60 17.64
C GLY A 184 -21.20 -1.56 17.54
N VAL A 185 -20.62 -1.39 16.35
CA VAL A 185 -19.71 -0.28 16.08
C VAL A 185 -20.55 0.96 15.76
N PRO A 186 -20.42 2.09 16.49
CA PRO A 186 -21.27 3.28 16.31
C PRO A 186 -21.00 4.05 15.00
N TYR A 187 -20.03 3.60 14.20
CA TYR A 187 -19.70 4.15 12.88
C TYR A 187 -19.82 3.04 11.84
N LEU A 188 -20.60 3.28 10.78
CA LEU A 188 -20.79 2.34 9.68
C LEU A 188 -19.48 2.20 8.88
N VAL A 189 -18.64 1.24 9.26
CA VAL A 189 -17.54 0.76 8.40
C VAL A 189 -18.11 -0.35 7.54
N ASN A 190 -18.12 -0.14 6.22
CA ASN A 190 -18.46 -1.22 5.30
C ASN A 190 -17.27 -2.18 5.22
N ILE A 191 -17.39 -3.32 5.90
CA ILE A 191 -16.40 -4.40 5.86
C ILE A 191 -16.78 -5.34 4.72
N PHE A 192 -15.97 -5.35 3.67
CA PHE A 192 -16.08 -6.35 2.61
C PHE A 192 -15.00 -7.41 2.81
N VAL A 193 -15.43 -8.62 3.19
CA VAL A 193 -14.55 -9.77 3.26
C VAL A 193 -14.51 -10.41 1.88
N ARG A 194 -13.32 -10.45 1.26
CA ARG A 194 -13.10 -11.17 0.01
C ARG A 194 -12.33 -12.45 0.33
N THR A 195 -12.98 -13.59 0.16
CA THR A 195 -12.32 -14.90 0.19
C THR A 195 -11.91 -15.27 -1.23
N LYS A 196 -10.62 -15.48 -1.48
CA LYS A 196 -10.18 -16.19 -2.68
C LYS A 196 -10.32 -17.69 -2.40
N CYS A 197 -11.28 -18.32 -3.08
CA CYS A 197 -11.43 -19.77 -3.12
C CYS A 197 -10.43 -20.39 -4.10
#